data_AF-A0A9E6W628-F1
#
_entry.id   AF-A0A9E6W628-F1
#
_cell.length_a   1.000
_cell.length_b   1.000
_cell.length_c   1.000
_cell.angle_alpha   90.00
_cell.angle_beta   90.00
_cell.angle_gamma   90.00
#
_symmetry.space_group_name_H-M   'P 1'
#
loop_
_entity.id
_entity.type
_entity.pdbx_description
1 polymer ?
#
loop_
_entity_poly.entity_id
_entity_poly.type
_entity_poly.pdbx_seq_one_letter_code
_entity_poly.pdbx_strand_id
1 'polypeptide(L)'
;MAVALIAVSYHLQPGFYHWALGLFLYLLVLLVPYRIIPRLHVKGMKYLAEEKFELAFAEFEKSRLYFERNKNLDRFGFILLLNASPNNYRESSILNQAFIRLQQNKPEEARALCAFVLDTNPKSKIAHNGIAFIREEFR
;
A
#
# COMPACT_ATOMS: atom_id res chain seq x y z
N MET A 1 -3.38 -12.31 18.84
CA MET A 1 -4.55 -11.66 18.21
C MET A 1 -5.73 -12.63 18.04
N ALA A 2 -5.58 -13.74 17.32
CA ALA A 2 -6.63 -14.75 17.16
C ALA A 2 -7.13 -15.32 18.52
N VAL A 3 -6.21 -15.61 19.44
CA VAL A 3 -6.54 -16.08 20.80
C VAL A 3 -7.37 -15.06 21.59
N ALA A 4 -7.15 -13.75 21.38
CA ALA A 4 -7.89 -12.70 22.08
C ALA A 4 -9.32 -12.56 21.55
N LEU A 5 -9.52 -12.69 20.23
CA LEU A 5 -10.86 -12.70 19.62
C LEU A 5 -11.66 -13.95 20.01
N ILE A 6 -11.00 -15.09 20.13
CA ILE A 6 -11.60 -16.35 20.63
C ILE A 6 -11.92 -16.23 22.13
N ALA A 7 -11.05 -15.61 22.93
CA ALA A 7 -11.30 -15.40 24.37
C ALA A 7 -12.44 -14.41 24.64
N VAL A 8 -12.54 -13.34 23.85
CA VAL A 8 -13.65 -12.37 23.94
C VAL A 8 -14.97 -13.03 23.51
N SER A 9 -14.97 -13.86 22.47
CA SER A 9 -16.19 -14.58 22.06
C SER A 9 -16.63 -15.59 23.12
N TYR A 10 -15.69 -16.25 23.81
CA TYR A 10 -15.97 -17.13 24.95
C TYR A 10 -16.65 -16.41 26.14
N HIS A 11 -16.32 -15.13 26.38
CA HIS A 11 -16.89 -14.37 27.49
C HIS A 11 -18.28 -13.77 27.21
N LEU A 12 -18.66 -13.60 25.94
CA LEU A 12 -19.92 -12.97 25.56
C LEU A 12 -21.10 -13.96 25.45
N GLN A 13 -20.85 -15.23 25.13
CA GLN A 13 -21.85 -16.32 25.18
C GLN A 13 -21.10 -17.67 25.37
N PRO A 14 -21.49 -18.56 26.31
CA PRO A 14 -20.88 -19.87 26.45
C PRO A 14 -21.65 -20.89 25.59
N GLY A 15 -21.19 -21.13 24.37
CA GLY A 15 -21.84 -22.04 23.41
C GLY A 15 -20.86 -22.72 22.46
N PHE A 16 -21.30 -23.76 21.75
CA PHE A 16 -20.40 -24.64 20.99
C PHE A 16 -19.79 -24.01 19.71
N TYR A 17 -20.18 -22.79 19.31
CA TYR A 17 -19.84 -22.18 18.00
C TYR A 17 -18.86 -20.99 18.03
N HIS A 18 -18.32 -20.60 19.19
CA HIS A 18 -17.49 -19.39 19.36
C HIS A 18 -16.16 -19.42 18.60
N TRP A 19 -15.56 -20.61 18.48
CA TRP A 19 -14.35 -20.82 17.69
C TRP A 19 -14.64 -20.64 16.18
N ALA A 20 -15.80 -21.09 15.71
CA ALA A 20 -16.22 -20.93 14.32
C ALA A 20 -16.50 -19.45 13.99
N LEU A 21 -17.15 -18.71 14.89
CA LEU A 21 -17.38 -17.28 14.71
C LEU A 21 -16.07 -16.48 14.76
N GLY A 22 -15.19 -16.78 15.72
CA GLY A 22 -13.86 -16.15 15.80
C GLY A 22 -13.00 -16.43 14.57
N LEU A 23 -13.02 -17.66 14.06
CA LEU A 23 -12.35 -18.04 12.82
C LEU A 23 -12.97 -17.33 11.62
N PHE A 24 -14.30 -17.24 11.54
CA PHE A 24 -15.00 -16.55 10.44
C PHE A 24 -14.67 -15.05 10.41
N LEU A 25 -14.69 -14.37 11.56
CA LEU A 25 -14.30 -12.96 11.67
C LEU A 25 -12.82 -12.76 11.33
N TYR A 26 -11.95 -13.66 11.80
CA TYR A 26 -10.53 -13.64 11.46
C TYR A 26 -10.29 -13.81 9.94
N LEU A 27 -10.99 -14.75 9.32
CA LEU A 27 -10.95 -14.98 7.88
C LEU A 27 -11.47 -13.77 7.12
N LEU A 28 -12.55 -13.12 7.56
CA LEU A 28 -13.04 -11.87 6.96
C LEU A 28 -11.99 -10.76 7.02
N VAL A 29 -11.37 -10.57 8.19
CA VAL A 29 -10.32 -9.55 8.39
C VAL A 29 -9.09 -9.82 7.52
N LEU A 30 -8.76 -11.08 7.23
CA LEU A 30 -7.64 -11.42 6.35
C LEU A 30 -7.99 -11.40 4.86
N LEU A 31 -9.14 -11.96 4.47
CA LEU A 31 -9.51 -12.18 3.08
C LEU A 31 -9.96 -10.89 2.39
N VAL A 32 -10.65 -9.99 3.10
CA VAL A 32 -11.18 -8.76 2.48
C VAL A 32 -10.05 -7.82 2.04
N PRO A 33 -9.05 -7.50 2.89
CA PRO A 33 -7.89 -6.71 2.47
C PRO A 33 -7.09 -7.40 1.36
N TYR A 34 -6.90 -8.72 1.47
CA TYR A 34 -6.16 -9.51 0.49
C TYR A 34 -6.86 -9.61 -0.88
N ARG A 35 -8.17 -9.38 -0.97
CA ARG A 35 -8.88 -9.34 -2.26
C ARG A 35 -8.84 -7.96 -2.91
N ILE A 36 -8.81 -6.88 -2.13
CA ILE A 36 -8.92 -5.51 -2.64
C ILE A 36 -7.54 -4.93 -2.98
N ILE A 37 -6.53 -5.20 -2.15
CA ILE A 37 -5.23 -4.56 -2.21
C ILE A 37 -4.35 -5.07 -3.35
N PRO A 38 -4.21 -6.39 -3.55
CA PRO A 38 -3.60 -6.90 -4.76
C PRO A 38 -4.31 -6.37 -6.00
N ARG A 39 -5.65 -6.23 -6.00
CA ARG A 39 -6.34 -5.76 -7.20
C ARG A 39 -5.97 -4.35 -7.61
N LEU A 40 -5.94 -3.37 -6.71
CA LEU A 40 -5.63 -1.98 -7.09
C LEU A 40 -4.14 -1.81 -7.43
N HIS A 41 -3.26 -2.25 -6.54
CA HIS A 41 -1.82 -2.04 -6.71
C HIS A 41 -1.25 -2.91 -7.84
N VAL A 42 -1.65 -4.19 -7.95
CA VAL A 42 -1.21 -5.06 -9.07
C VAL A 42 -1.77 -4.58 -10.39
N LYS A 43 -2.97 -4.02 -10.44
CA LYS A 43 -3.51 -3.43 -11.67
C LYS A 43 -2.71 -2.19 -12.10
N GLY A 44 -2.32 -1.34 -11.15
CA GLY A 44 -1.36 -0.25 -11.40
C GLY A 44 -0.03 -0.76 -11.95
N MET A 45 0.55 -1.79 -11.33
CA MET A 45 1.79 -2.43 -11.80
C MET A 45 1.63 -3.06 -13.20
N LYS A 46 0.48 -3.68 -13.47
CA LYS A 46 0.17 -4.26 -14.79
C LYS A 46 0.09 -3.18 -15.86
N TYR A 47 -0.63 -2.08 -15.61
CA TYR A 47 -0.68 -0.96 -16.54
C TYR A 47 0.68 -0.29 -16.72
N LEU A 48 1.49 -0.22 -15.65
CA LEU A 48 2.85 0.30 -15.74
C LEU A 48 3.72 -0.57 -16.65
N ALA A 49 3.63 -1.90 -16.51
CA ALA A 49 4.34 -2.85 -17.38
C ALA A 49 3.85 -2.82 -18.83
N GLU A 50 2.59 -2.44 -19.06
CA GLU A 50 2.01 -2.22 -20.39
C GLU A 50 2.22 -0.78 -20.91
N GLU A 51 3.03 0.04 -20.22
CA GLU A 51 3.32 1.46 -20.54
C GLU A 51 2.06 2.36 -20.65
N LYS A 52 0.95 1.92 -20.04
CA LYS A 52 -0.30 2.68 -19.96
C LYS A 52 -0.23 3.65 -18.80
N PHE A 53 0.64 4.66 -18.91
CA PHE A 53 1.01 5.57 -17.83
C PHE A 53 -0.16 6.26 -17.15
N GLU A 54 -1.12 6.81 -17.90
CA GLU A 54 -2.29 7.49 -17.34
C GLU A 54 -3.19 6.53 -16.54
N LEU A 55 -3.39 5.31 -17.05
CA LEU A 55 -4.17 4.29 -16.35
C LEU A 55 -3.43 3.79 -15.10
N ALA A 56 -2.11 3.60 -15.20
CA ALA A 56 -1.28 3.22 -14.07
C ALA A 56 -1.32 4.29 -12.97
N PHE A 57 -1.18 5.56 -13.33
CA PHE A 57 -1.24 6.69 -12.40
C PHE A 57 -2.59 6.74 -11.68
N ALA A 58 -3.69 6.56 -12.40
CA ALA A 58 -5.03 6.53 -11.82
C ALA A 58 -5.25 5.35 -10.86
N GLU A 59 -4.72 4.16 -11.16
CA GLU A 59 -4.81 3.01 -10.25
C GLU A 59 -3.92 3.17 -9.01
N PHE A 60 -2.72 3.75 -9.16
CA PHE A 60 -1.88 4.11 -8.00
C PHE A 60 -2.52 5.20 -7.13
N GLU A 61 -3.25 6.14 -7.72
CA GLU A 61 -3.99 7.15 -6.97
C GLU A 61 -5.13 6.52 -6.15
N LYS A 62 -5.89 5.58 -6.73
CA LYS A 62 -6.91 4.82 -5.99
C LYS A 62 -6.29 4.03 -4.84
N SER A 63 -5.14 3.39 -5.09
CA SER A 63 -4.36 2.69 -4.06
C SER A 63 -3.96 3.65 -2.93
N ARG A 64 -3.39 4.81 -3.26
CA ARG A 64 -2.99 5.86 -2.31
C ARG A 64 -4.17 6.32 -1.44
N LEU A 65 -5.29 6.68 -2.06
CA LEU A 65 -6.50 7.16 -1.37
C LEU A 65 -7.11 6.10 -0.45
N TYR A 66 -7.08 4.83 -0.86
CA TYR A 66 -7.57 3.74 -0.04
C TYR A 66 -6.74 3.57 1.24
N PHE A 67 -5.42 3.59 1.14
CA PHE A 67 -4.53 3.46 2.30
C PHE A 67 -4.47 4.72 3.16
N GLU A 68 -4.72 5.89 2.56
CA GLU A 68 -4.88 7.14 3.31
C GLU A 68 -6.13 7.13 4.19
N ARG A 69 -7.24 6.54 3.72
CA ARG A 69 -8.44 6.32 4.53
C ARG A 69 -8.26 5.19 5.55
N ASN A 70 -7.42 4.21 5.24
CA ASN A 70 -7.19 3.01 6.06
C ASN A 70 -5.76 2.96 6.64
N LYS A 71 -5.32 4.03 7.31
CA LYS A 71 -3.92 4.17 7.80
C LYS A 71 -3.45 2.99 8.67
N ASN A 72 -4.35 2.43 9.50
CA ASN A 72 -4.03 1.28 10.35
C ASN A 72 -3.74 0.03 9.52
N LEU A 73 -4.44 -0.16 8.41
CA LEU A 73 -4.24 -1.30 7.52
C LEU A 73 -2.87 -1.24 6.85
N ASP A 74 -2.45 -0.05 6.43
CA ASP A 74 -1.13 0.15 5.83
C ASP A 74 0.00 0.07 6.88
N ARG A 75 -0.22 0.65 8.07
CA ARG A 75 0.74 0.60 9.19
C ARG A 75 1.02 -0.83 9.66
N PHE A 76 0.00 -1.68 9.69
CA PHE A 76 0.14 -3.10 10.02
C PHE A 76 0.18 -3.98 8.76
N GLY A 77 0.54 -3.41 7.61
CA GLY A 77 0.53 -4.09 6.31
C GLY A 77 1.38 -5.35 6.26
N PHE A 78 2.47 -5.40 7.04
CA PHE A 78 3.28 -6.61 7.19
C PHE A 78 2.45 -7.81 7.70
N ILE A 79 1.57 -7.57 8.67
CA ILE A 79 0.74 -8.62 9.31
C ILE A 79 -0.57 -8.81 8.55
N LEU A 80 -1.24 -7.72 8.19
CA LEU A 80 -2.60 -7.74 7.64
C LEU A 80 -2.63 -7.98 6.13
N LEU A 81 -1.57 -7.58 5.42
CA LEU A 81 -1.49 -7.62 3.96
C LEU A 81 -0.39 -8.56 3.46
N LEU A 82 0.35 -9.17 4.39
CA LEU A 82 1.52 -10.01 4.10
C LEU A 82 2.54 -9.27 3.22
N ASN A 83 2.61 -7.94 3.34
CA ASN A 83 3.55 -7.14 2.58
C ASN A 83 4.95 -7.31 3.19
N ALA A 84 5.85 -7.99 2.47
CA ALA A 84 7.23 -8.18 2.89
C ALA A 84 8.11 -6.93 2.70
N SER A 85 7.62 -5.91 1.99
CA SER A 85 8.35 -4.67 1.78
C SER A 85 8.35 -3.81 3.07
N PRO A 86 9.49 -3.20 3.43
CA PRO A 86 9.52 -2.21 4.51
C PRO A 86 8.73 -0.93 4.16
N ASN A 87 8.40 -0.72 2.88
CA ASN A 87 7.62 0.42 2.44
C ASN A 87 6.13 0.12 2.54
N ASN A 88 5.39 1.08 3.10
CA ASN A 88 3.94 1.05 3.10
C ASN A 88 3.40 1.24 1.67
N TYR A 89 2.19 0.76 1.39
CA TYR A 89 1.61 0.80 0.04
C TYR A 89 1.33 2.22 -0.42
N ARG A 90 1.07 3.15 0.50
CA ARG A 90 0.92 4.56 0.17
C ARG A 90 2.21 5.14 -0.40
N GLU A 91 3.34 4.92 0.28
CA GLU A 91 4.68 5.32 -0.17
C GLU A 91 5.01 4.67 -1.50
N SER A 92 4.81 3.35 -1.62
CA SER A 92 5.04 2.63 -2.89
C SER A 92 4.21 3.20 -4.04
N SER A 93 2.93 3.53 -3.80
CA SER A 93 2.05 4.11 -4.82
C SER A 93 2.53 5.49 -5.28
N ILE A 94 3.01 6.33 -4.36
CA ILE A 94 3.53 7.67 -4.69
C ILE A 94 4.86 7.58 -5.44
N LEU A 95 5.75 6.67 -5.05
CA LEU A 95 7.03 6.45 -5.74
C LEU A 95 6.81 5.90 -7.16
N ASN A 96 5.84 5.01 -7.35
CA ASN A 96 5.47 4.54 -8.68
C ASN A 96 4.85 5.65 -9.53
N GLN A 97 4.04 6.54 -8.93
CA GLN A 97 3.57 7.76 -9.61
C GLN A 97 4.75 8.66 -10.01
N ALA A 98 5.75 8.85 -9.14
CA ALA A 98 6.95 9.62 -9.46
C ALA A 98 7.71 9.00 -10.64
N PHE A 99 7.89 7.69 -10.64
CA PHE A 99 8.49 6.95 -11.75
C PHE A 99 7.70 7.16 -13.05
N ILE A 100 6.37 7.09 -13.02
CA ILE A 100 5.53 7.38 -14.19
C ILE A 100 5.78 8.81 -14.71
N ARG A 101 5.88 9.81 -13.82
CA ARG A 101 6.15 11.20 -14.23
C ARG A 101 7.52 11.34 -14.90
N LEU A 102 8.52 10.55 -14.50
CA LEU A 102 9.80 10.49 -15.22
C LEU A 102 9.66 9.92 -16.62
N GLN A 103 8.90 8.83 -16.78
CA GLN A 103 8.63 8.25 -18.11
C GLN A 103 7.87 9.23 -19.03
N GLN A 104 7.11 10.15 -18.45
CA GLN A 104 6.42 11.23 -19.18
C GLN A 104 7.25 12.50 -19.38
N ASN A 105 8.55 12.47 -19.06
CA ASN A 105 9.46 13.61 -19.15
C ASN A 105 8.99 14.83 -18.30
N LYS A 106 8.44 14.57 -17.11
CA LYS A 106 7.98 15.56 -16.13
C LYS A 106 8.80 15.47 -14.84
N PRO A 107 10.11 15.80 -14.86
CA PRO A 107 11.01 15.60 -13.73
C PRO A 107 10.65 16.43 -12.49
N GLU A 108 10.11 17.64 -12.66
CA GLU A 108 9.69 18.49 -11.54
C GLU A 108 8.52 17.87 -10.76
N GLU A 109 7.53 17.31 -11.46
CA GLU A 109 6.41 16.61 -10.82
C GLU A 109 6.90 15.34 -10.10
N ALA A 110 7.81 14.59 -10.72
CA ALA A 110 8.41 13.41 -10.09
C ALA A 110 9.19 13.79 -8.82
N ARG A 111 9.97 14.88 -8.87
CA ARG A 111 10.75 15.38 -7.74
C ARG A 111 9.84 15.81 -6.59
N ALA A 112 8.74 16.50 -6.88
CA ALA A 112 7.76 16.90 -5.87
C ALA A 112 7.16 15.68 -5.15
N LEU A 113 6.84 14.61 -5.89
CA LEU A 113 6.33 13.36 -5.31
C LEU A 113 7.38 12.66 -4.43
N CYS A 114 8.64 12.57 -4.88
CA CYS A 114 9.73 12.03 -4.06
C CYS A 114 9.99 12.87 -2.80
N ALA A 115 9.93 14.20 -2.91
CA ALA A 115 10.08 15.11 -1.76
C ALA A 115 8.95 14.92 -0.75
N PHE A 116 7.71 14.74 -1.22
CA PHE A 116 6.57 14.42 -0.36
C PHE A 116 6.76 13.10 0.41
N VAL A 117 7.33 12.08 -0.25
CA VAL A 117 7.69 10.83 0.43
C VAL A 117 8.75 11.06 1.49
N LEU A 118 9.77 11.87 1.22
CA LEU A 118 10.82 12.16 2.20
C LEU A 118 10.34 12.98 3.40
N ASP A 119 9.36 13.86 3.21
CA ASP A 119 8.73 14.59 4.32
C ASP A 119 8.02 13.63 5.30
N THR A 120 7.35 12.61 4.75
CA THR A 120 6.63 11.60 5.55
C THR A 120 7.51 10.45 6.03
N ASN A 121 8.53 10.07 5.28
CA ASN A 121 9.51 9.03 5.59
C ASN A 121 10.92 9.46 5.16
N PRO A 122 11.65 10.18 6.04
CA PRO A 122 12.99 10.68 5.73
C PRO A 122 14.03 9.59 5.41
N LYS A 123 13.74 8.34 5.77
CA LYS A 123 14.63 7.18 5.56
C LYS A 123 14.33 6.40 4.29
N SER A 124 13.39 6.87 3.46
CA SER A 124 13.04 6.20 2.20
C SER A 124 14.22 6.21 1.22
N LYS A 125 14.89 5.06 1.11
CA LYS A 125 16.02 4.90 0.17
C LYS A 125 15.59 5.12 -1.28
N ILE A 126 14.38 4.68 -1.65
CA ILE A 126 13.88 4.82 -3.01
C ILE A 126 13.64 6.29 -3.36
N ALA A 127 13.06 7.08 -2.44
CA ALA A 127 12.84 8.51 -2.67
C ALA A 127 14.16 9.29 -2.80
N HIS A 128 15.15 8.99 -1.95
CA HIS A 128 16.50 9.56 -2.06
C HIS A 128 17.15 9.24 -3.40
N ASN A 129 17.11 7.97 -3.81
CA ASN A 129 17.65 7.53 -5.09
C ASN A 129 16.93 8.19 -6.27
N GLY A 130 15.60 8.34 -6.19
CA GLY A 130 14.80 9.02 -7.21
C GLY A 130 15.20 10.49 -7.38
N ILE A 131 15.41 11.22 -6.28
CA ILE A 131 15.87 12.62 -6.35
C ILE A 131 17.31 12.72 -6.90
N ALA A 132 18.19 11.79 -6.51
CA ALA A 132 19.55 11.75 -7.04
C ALA A 132 19.55 11.50 -8.55
N PHE A 133 18.79 10.50 -9.02
CA PHE A 133 18.63 10.20 -10.44
C PHE A 133 18.10 11.41 -11.22
N ILE A 134 17.05 12.08 -10.73
CA ILE A 134 16.48 13.26 -11.40
C ILE A 134 17.52 14.37 -11.55
N ARG A 135 18.35 14.57 -10.53
CA ARG A 135 19.38 15.61 -10.53
C ARG A 135 20.50 15.34 -11.55
N GLU A 136 20.84 14.08 -11.76
CA GLU A 136 21.92 13.69 -12.68
C GLU A 136 21.44 13.70 -14.14
N GLU A 137 20.25 13.20 -14.41
CA GLU A 137 19.75 12.98 -15.77
C GLU A 137 19.08 14.23 -16.39
N PHE A 138 18.46 15.09 -15.58
CA PHE A 138 17.64 16.23 -16.06
C PHE A 138 18.23 17.60 -15.72
N ARG A 139 19.56 17.73 -15.72
CA ARG A 139 20.29 18.95 -15.37
C ARG A 139 20.38 19.96 -16.51
#